data_AF-A0A6M9PLU8-F1
#
_entry.id   AF-A0A6M9PLU8-F1
#
_cell.length_a   1.000
_cell.length_b   1.000
_cell.length_c   1.000
_cell.angle_alpha   90.00
_cell.angle_beta   90.00
_cell.angle_gamma   90.00
#
_symmetry.space_group_name_H-M   'P 1'
#
loop_
_entity.id
_entity.type
_entity.pdbx_description
1 polymer ?
#
loop_
_entity_poly.entity_id
_entity_poly.type
_entity_poly.pdbx_seq_one_letter_code
_entity_poly.pdbx_strand_id
1 'polypeptide(L)' 'PAIVAKLEREIRKILTNPDFKARLATQGIHPQFANSEQLAALTLTEKDKWAKAVKSANIKID' A
#
# COMPACT_ATOMS: atom_id res chain seq x y z
N PRO A 1 13.92 -4.72 -12.98
CA PRO A 1 13.03 -5.35 -13.99
C PRO A 1 12.17 -4.31 -14.73
N ALA A 2 12.21 -4.28 -16.06
CA ALA A 2 11.56 -3.23 -16.87
C ALA A 2 10.04 -3.13 -16.69
N ILE A 3 9.36 -4.25 -16.40
CA ILE A 3 7.90 -4.28 -16.19
C ILE A 3 7.50 -3.56 -14.89
N VAL A 4 8.24 -3.76 -13.81
CA VAL A 4 7.97 -3.10 -12.52
C VAL A 4 8.07 -1.57 -12.68
N ALA A 5 9.12 -1.10 -13.35
CA ALA A 5 9.29 0.33 -13.62
C ALA A 5 8.18 0.91 -14.52
N LYS A 6 7.71 0.14 -15.51
CA LYS A 6 6.57 0.52 -16.34
C LYS A 6 5.30 0.65 -15.50
N LEU A 7 5.00 -0.33 -14.65
CA LEU A 7 3.83 -0.30 -13.76
C LEU A 7 3.90 0.86 -12.77
N GLU A 8 5.05 1.08 -12.13
CA GLU A 8 5.23 2.19 -11.20
C GLU A 8 4.90 3.53 -11.85
N ARG A 9 5.41 3.76 -13.07
CA ARG A 9 5.13 4.99 -13.82
C ARG A 9 3.65 5.17 -14.11
N GLU A 10 2.97 4.14 -14.59
CA GLU A 10 1.53 4.26 -14.91
C GLU A 10 0.68 4.43 -13.63
N ILE A 11 1.01 3.73 -12.54
CA ILE A 11 0.35 3.91 -11.23
C ILE A 11 0.54 5.34 -10.71
N ARG A 12 1.75 5.91 -10.85
CA ARG A 12 2.03 7.29 -10.47
C ARG A 12 1.18 8.29 -11.26
N LYS A 13 0.95 8.06 -12.56
CA LYS A 13 0.07 8.92 -13.37
C LYS A 13 -1.37 8.87 -12.86
N ILE A 14 -1.87 7.67 -12.54
CA ILE A 14 -3.24 7.51 -12.00
C ILE A 14 -3.38 8.23 -10.66
N LEU A 15 -2.41 8.05 -9.76
CA LEU A 15 -2.47 8.65 -8.42
C LEU A 15 -2.24 10.17 -8.41
N THR A 16 -1.62 10.73 -9.45
CA THR A 16 -1.48 12.19 -9.61
C THR A 16 -2.67 12.84 -10.32
N ASN A 17 -3.58 12.05 -10.89
CA ASN A 17 -4.81 12.55 -11.50
C ASN A 17 -5.74 13.17 -10.42
N PRO A 18 -6.15 14.45 -10.55
CA PRO A 18 -6.97 15.13 -9.56
C PRO A 18 -8.37 14.53 -9.41
N ASP A 19 -9.01 14.11 -10.51
CA ASP A 19 -10.33 13.47 -10.47
C ASP A 19 -10.28 12.13 -9.74
N PHE A 20 -9.20 11.38 -9.96
CA PHE A 20 -8.96 10.12 -9.26
C PHE A 20 -8.80 10.34 -7.75
N LYS A 21 -7.99 11.33 -7.36
CA LYS A 21 -7.83 11.72 -5.95
C LYS A 21 -9.15 12.15 -5.32
N ALA A 22 -9.94 12.96 -6.01
CA ALA A 22 -11.23 13.41 -5.53
C ALA A 22 -12.18 12.24 -5.25
N ARG A 23 -12.27 11.27 -6.17
CA ARG A 23 -13.10 10.07 -6.02
C ARG A 23 -12.64 9.12 -4.91
N LEU A 24 -11.34 9.08 -4.60
CA LEU A 24 -10.84 8.32 -3.46
C LEU A 24 -11.12 9.05 -2.14
N ALA A 25 -10.96 10.36 -2.12
CA ALA A 25 -11.25 11.18 -0.95
C ALA A 25 -12.73 11.10 -0.53
N THR A 26 -13.68 11.00 -1.48
CA THR A 26 -15.10 10.78 -1.15
C THR A 26 -15.36 9.44 -0.46
N GLN A 27 -14.45 8.48 -0.59
CA GLN A 27 -14.50 7.17 0.10
C GLN A 27 -13.67 7.17 1.40
N GLY A 28 -13.13 8.32 1.82
CA GLY A 28 -12.21 8.42 2.96
C GLY A 28 -10.82 7.83 2.68
N ILE A 29 -10.49 7.55 1.41
CA ILE A 29 -9.21 6.97 1.02
C ILE A 29 -8.23 8.10 0.68
N HIS A 30 -7.12 8.13 1.42
CA HIS A 30 -6.00 9.02 1.15
C HIS A 30 -4.87 8.23 0.47
N PRO A 31 -4.72 8.32 -0.87
CA PRO A 31 -3.68 7.60 -1.56
C PRO A 31 -2.30 8.07 -1.12
N GLN A 32 -1.54 7.17 -0.51
CA GLN A 32 -0.12 7.36 -0.25
C GLN A 32 0.66 6.62 -1.33
N PHE A 33 1.50 7.34 -2.07
CA PHE A 33 2.35 6.70 -3.05
C PHE A 33 3.72 6.40 -2.45
N ALA A 34 4.02 5.10 -2.35
CA ALA A 34 5.35 4.57 -2.14
C ALA A 34 5.85 4.00 -3.47
N ASN A 35 7.14 4.13 -3.78
CA ASN A 35 7.72 3.38 -4.90
C ASN A 35 7.72 1.86 -4.57
N SER A 36 8.07 1.00 -5.54
CA SER A 36 7.99 -0.46 -5.32
C SER A 36 8.86 -0.95 -4.15
N GLU A 37 10.01 -0.31 -3.92
CA GLU A 37 10.96 -0.69 -2.86
C GLU A 37 10.42 -0.31 -1.48
N GLN A 38 9.88 0.90 -1.36
CA GLN A 38 9.24 1.39 -0.14
C GLN A 38 7.99 0.57 0.19
N LEU A 39 7.20 0.18 -0.81
CA LEU A 39 6.04 -0.70 -0.60
C LEU A 39 6.46 -2.08 -0.09
N ALA A 40 7.53 -2.65 -0.65
CA ALA A 40 8.08 -3.92 -0.18
C ALA A 40 8.56 -3.82 1.28
N ALA A 41 9.30 -2.76 1.62
CA ALA A 41 9.75 -2.51 2.99
C ALA A 41 8.58 -2.35 3.98
N LEU A 42 7.54 -1.59 3.60
CA LEU A 42 6.33 -1.42 4.40
C LEU A 42 5.63 -2.77 4.61
N THR A 43 5.49 -3.57 3.54
CA THR A 43 4.83 -4.87 3.60
C THR A 43 5.51 -5.81 4.59
N LEU A 44 6.85 -5.86 4.58
CA LEU A 44 7.62 -6.67 5.52
C LEU A 44 7.45 -6.16 6.96
N THR A 45 7.54 -4.85 7.16
CA THR A 45 7.41 -4.21 8.47
C THR A 45 6.02 -4.44 9.07
N GLU A 46 4.96 -4.22 8.29
CA GLU A 46 3.58 -4.44 8.70
C GLU A 46 3.33 -5.92 8.98
N LYS A 47 3.81 -6.83 8.10
CA LYS A 47 3.71 -8.27 8.33
C LYS A 47 4.30 -8.67 9.69
N ASP A 48 5.51 -8.21 10.00
CA ASP A 48 6.18 -8.54 11.27
C ASP A 48 5.45 -7.96 12.47
N LYS A 49 4.97 -6.72 12.36
CA LYS A 49 4.17 -6.05 13.39
C LYS A 49 2.88 -6.81 13.69
N TRP A 50 2.10 -7.16 12.66
CA TRP A 50 0.84 -7.87 12.84
C TRP A 50 1.05 -9.31 13.30
N ALA A 51 2.10 -9.99 12.83
CA ALA A 51 2.47 -11.32 13.33
C ALA A 51 2.76 -11.30 14.84
N LYS A 52 3.46 -10.27 15.33
CA LYS A 52 3.69 -10.09 16.77
C LYS A 52 2.39 -9.83 17.52
N ALA A 53 1.55 -8.91 17.02
CA ALA A 53 0.27 -8.56 17.64
C ALA A 53 -0.66 -9.77 17.80
N VAL A 54 -0.82 -10.57 16.73
CA VAL A 54 -1.65 -11.79 16.74
C VAL A 54 -1.14 -12.80 17.76
N LYS A 55 0.18 -13.06 17.78
CA LYS A 55 0.81 -13.97 18.74
C LYS A 55 0.65 -13.49 20.19
N SER A 56 0.89 -12.21 20.46
CA SER A 56 0.77 -11.65 21.80
C SER A 56 -0.66 -11.67 22.33
N ALA A 57 -1.64 -11.50 21.45
CA ALA A 57 -3.06 -11.49 21.82
C ALA A 57 -3.71 -12.89 21.76
N ASN A 58 -2.93 -13.94 21.42
CA ASN A 58 -3.42 -15.31 21.23
C ASN A 58 -4.66 -15.40 20.31
N ILE A 59 -4.70 -14.57 19.27
CA ILE A 59 -5.81 -14.51 18.33
C ILE A 59 -5.71 -15.71 17.38
N LYS A 60 -6.79 -16.48 17.25
CA LYS A 60 -6.96 -17.53 16.24
C LYS A 60 -8.02 -17.06 15.25
N ILE A 61 -7.81 -17.34 13.97
CA ILE A 61 -8.82 -17.18 12.93
C ILE A 61 -9.49 -18.54 12.81
N ASP A 62 -10.78 -18.64 13.15
CA ASP A 62 -11.62 -19.81 12.86
C ASP A 62 -11.96 -19.89 11.36
#